data_AF-A0A349HU07-F1
#
_entry.id   AF-A0A349HU07-F1
#
_cell.length_a   1.000
_cell.length_b   1.000
_cell.length_c   1.000
_cell.angle_alpha   90.00
_cell.angle_beta   90.00
_cell.angle_gamma   90.00
#
_symmetry.space_group_name_H-M   'P 1'
#
loop_
_entity.id
_entity.type
_entity.pdbx_description
1 polymer ?
#
loop_
_entity_poly.entity_id
_entity_poly.type
_entity_poly.pdbx_seq_one_letter_code
_entity_poly.pdbx_strand_id
1 'polypeptide(L)' 'MKKYLIVNKKILPEVYEKVIEARNLINTGSVKGISEAVKVVGISRSTYYKYKDYVFSPDENQ' A
#
# COMPACT_ATOMS: atom_id res chain seq x y z
N MET A 1 -10.57 -3.28 20.99
CA MET A 1 -9.50 -4.13 20.42
C MET A 1 -9.62 -4.09 18.91
N LYS A 2 -8.54 -3.74 18.18
CA LYS A 2 -8.53 -3.88 16.72
C LYS A 2 -8.51 -5.37 16.39
N LYS A 3 -9.40 -5.83 15.51
CA LYS A 3 -9.49 -7.23 15.10
C LYS A 3 -8.68 -7.38 13.82
N TYR A 4 -7.62 -8.17 13.87
CA TYR A 4 -6.74 -8.45 12.72
C TYR A 4 -6.93 -9.89 12.25
N LEU A 5 -6.70 -10.12 10.96
CA LEU A 5 -6.59 -11.44 10.38
C LEU A 5 -5.16 -11.61 9.86
N ILE A 6 -4.57 -12.78 10.09
CA ILE A 6 -3.35 -13.20 9.41
C ILE A 6 -3.77 -14.05 8.21
N VAL A 7 -3.35 -13.63 7.02
CA VAL A 7 -3.73 -14.25 5.75
C VAL A 7 -2.48 -14.55 4.95
N ASN A 8 -2.45 -15.70 4.30
CA ASN A 8 -1.32 -16.08 3.46
C ASN A 8 -1.28 -15.18 2.22
N LYS A 9 -0.12 -14.58 1.94
CA LYS A 9 0.09 -13.69 0.80
C LYS A 9 -0.38 -14.27 -0.54
N LYS A 10 -0.28 -15.59 -0.74
CA LYS A 10 -0.69 -16.29 -1.97
C LYS A 10 -2.16 -16.05 -2.37
N ILE A 11 -3.04 -15.81 -1.40
CA ILE A 11 -4.48 -15.57 -1.67
C ILE A 11 -4.84 -14.09 -1.77
N LEU A 12 -3.87 -13.20 -1.54
CA LEU A 12 -4.12 -11.77 -1.56
C LEU A 12 -4.13 -11.24 -3.00
N PRO A 13 -5.02 -10.28 -3.32
CA PRO A 13 -4.91 -9.55 -4.57
C PRO A 13 -3.61 -8.72 -4.59
N GLU A 14 -2.93 -8.70 -5.73
CA GLU A 14 -1.68 -7.95 -5.97
C GLU A 14 -1.78 -6.46 -5.60
N VAL A 15 -2.99 -5.92 -5.63
CA VAL A 15 -3.28 -4.52 -5.30
C VAL A 15 -2.81 -4.12 -3.90
N TYR A 16 -2.76 -5.06 -2.95
CA TYR A 16 -2.29 -4.80 -1.58
C TYR A 16 -0.79 -4.53 -1.55
N GLU A 17 -0.01 -5.24 -2.36
CA GLU A 17 1.43 -5.00 -2.50
C GLU A 17 1.69 -3.66 -3.16
N LYS A 18 0.94 -3.34 -4.22
CA LYS A 18 1.04 -2.05 -4.92
C LYS A 18 0.71 -0.86 -4.02
N VAL A 19 -0.21 -1.03 -3.06
CA VAL A 19 -0.52 0.00 -2.05
C VAL A 19 0.67 0.24 -1.12
N ILE A 20 1.33 -0.83 -0.64
CA ILE A 20 2.53 -0.73 0.19
C ILE A 20 3.67 -0.08 -0.61
N GLU A 21 3.89 -0.50 -1.86
CA GLU A 21 4.93 0.06 -2.72
C GLU A 21 4.71 1.55 -3.00
N ALA A 22 3.48 1.97 -3.32
CA ALA A 22 3.16 3.38 -3.50
C ALA A 22 3.45 4.19 -2.24
N ARG A 23 3.13 3.66 -1.05
CA ARG A 23 3.43 4.31 0.22
C ARG A 23 4.93 4.44 0.44
N ASN A 24 5.71 3.40 0.14
CA ASN A 24 7.17 3.43 0.24
C ASN A 24 7.81 4.47 -0.68
N LEU A 25 7.33 4.59 -1.93
CA LEU A 25 7.80 5.63 -2.85
C LEU A 25 7.55 7.04 -2.30
N ILE A 26 6.39 7.25 -1.67
CA ILE A 26 6.05 8.54 -1.03
C ILE A 26 6.96 8.79 0.18
N ASN A 27 7.09 7.82 1.08
CA ASN A 27 7.85 7.94 2.33
C ASN A 27 9.35 8.16 2.09
N THR A 28 9.89 7.56 1.03
CA THR A 28 11.29 7.73 0.64
C THR A 28 11.55 9.02 -0.13
N GLY A 29 10.51 9.76 -0.52
CA GLY A 29 10.63 10.94 -1.39
C GLY A 29 11.00 10.62 -2.84
N SER A 30 10.86 9.35 -3.26
CA SER A 30 11.17 8.90 -4.62
C SER A 30 10.23 9.47 -5.68
N VAL A 31 9.09 10.04 -5.26
CA VAL A 31 8.06 10.64 -6.12
C VAL A 31 7.55 11.94 -5.51
N LYS A 32 6.99 12.82 -6.34
CA LYS A 32 6.48 14.15 -5.93
C LYS A 32 5.18 14.08 -5.12
N GLY A 33 4.54 12.91 -5.05
CA GLY A 33 3.35 12.69 -4.24
C GLY A 33 2.49 11.52 -4.73
N ILE A 34 1.31 11.39 -4.13
CA ILE A 34 0.41 10.24 -4.32
C ILE A 34 0.04 10.04 -5.80
N SER A 35 -0.29 11.11 -6.52
CA SER A 35 -0.70 11.01 -7.94
C SER A 35 0.37 10.41 -8.84
N GLU A 36 1.65 10.61 -8.52
CA GLU A 36 2.77 10.01 -9.25
C GLU A 36 3.02 8.57 -8.77
N ALA A 37 3.02 8.35 -7.45
CA ALA A 37 3.19 7.03 -6.84
C ALA A 37 2.22 5.98 -7.43
N VAL A 38 0.92 6.31 -7.48
CA VAL A 38 -0.10 5.37 -7.96
C VAL A 38 0.02 5.07 -9.46
N LYS A 39 0.54 6.02 -10.25
CA LYS A 39 0.84 5.81 -11.67
C LYS A 39 2.03 4.88 -11.85
N VAL A 40 3.08 5.07 -11.06
CA VAL A 40 4.29 4.22 -11.09
C VAL A 40 3.95 2.76 -10.79
N VAL A 41 3.15 2.50 -9.74
CA VAL A 41 2.81 1.12 -9.34
C VAL A 41 1.59 0.54 -10.08
N GLY A 42 0.93 1.33 -10.93
CA GLY A 42 -0.21 0.87 -11.74
C GLY A 42 -1.52 0.63 -10.98
N ILE A 43 -1.88 1.51 -10.04
CA ILE A 43 -3.20 1.51 -9.37
C ILE A 43 -3.92 2.86 -9.49
N SER A 44 -5.23 2.85 -9.25
CA SER A 44 -5.98 4.11 -9.17
C SER A 44 -5.76 4.82 -7.82
N ARG A 45 -5.99 6.13 -7.78
CA ARG A 45 -5.99 6.88 -6.50
C ARG A 45 -7.04 6.36 -5.53
N SER A 46 -8.24 6.00 -6.01
CA SER A 46 -9.31 5.47 -5.15
C SER A 46 -8.91 4.12 -4.55
N THR A 47 -8.23 3.26 -5.31
CA THR A 47 -7.64 2.02 -4.82
C THR A 47 -6.62 2.29 -3.69
N TYR A 48 -5.70 3.24 -3.88
CA TYR A 48 -4.75 3.61 -2.84
C TYR A 48 -5.45 4.08 -1.57
N TYR A 49 -6.37 5.06 -1.67
CA TYR A 49 -7.08 5.58 -0.50
C TYR A 49 -7.96 4.55 0.20
N LYS A 50 -8.49 3.55 -0.53
CA LYS A 50 -9.29 2.48 0.06
C LYS A 50 -8.48 1.57 0.99
N TYR A 51 -7.17 1.40 0.75
CA TYR A 51 -6.35 0.40 1.42
C TYR A 51 -5.17 0.98 2.23
N LYS A 52 -4.78 2.24 2.00
CA LYS A 52 -3.57 2.85 2.60
C LYS A 52 -3.55 2.88 4.13
N ASP A 53 -4.70 2.73 4.80
CA ASP A 53 -4.77 2.73 6.27
C ASP A 53 -5.10 1.35 6.85
N TYR A 54 -5.19 0.33 5.99
CA TYR A 54 -5.63 -1.03 6.36
C TYR A 54 -4.66 -2.13 5.93
N VAL A 55 -3.78 -1.85 4.98
CA VAL A 55 -2.79 -2.81 4.44
C VAL A 55 -1.40 -2.33 4.83
N PHE A 56 -0.67 -3.16 5.57
CA PHE A 56 0.65 -2.84 6.09
C PHE A 56 1.61 -4.02 5.89
N SER A 57 2.87 -3.71 5.63
CA SER A 57 3.94 -4.70 5.72
C SER A 57 4.32 -4.92 7.19
N PRO A 58 4.72 -6.13 7.62
CA PRO A 58 5.26 -6.35 8.96
C PRO A 58 6.47 -5.46 9.29
N ASP A 59 7.25 -5.06 8.27
CA ASP A 59 8.46 -4.25 8.41
C ASP A 59 8.19 -2.74 8.44
N GLU A 60 6.96 -2.31 8.20
CA GLU A 60 6.55 -0.93 8.45
C GLU A 60 6.47 -0.73 9.98
N ASN A 61 7.64 -0.51 10.59
CA ASN A 61 7.76 -0.13 11.98
C ASN A 61 6.79 1.05 12.25
N GLN A 62 5.96 0.89 13.27
CA GLN A 62 5.16 1.97 13.84
C GLN A 62 6.03 3.17 14.24
#